data_AF-A0A9E0MBX7-F1
#
_entry.id   AF-A0A9E0MBX7-F1
#
_cell.length_a   1.000
_cell.length_b   1.000
_cell.length_c   1.000
_cell.angle_alpha   90.00
_cell.angle_beta   90.00
_cell.angle_gamma   90.00
#
_symmetry.space_group_name_H-M   'P 1'
#
loop_
_entity.id
_entity.type
_entity.pdbx_description
1 polymer ?
#
loop_
_entity_poly.entity_id
_entity_poly.type
_entity_poly.pdbx_seq_one_letter_code
_entity_poly.pdbx_strand_id
1 'polypeptide(L)' 'MELIRRFEEGAEQAYMRGLVHGTMHLSIGQEASAVGVGINLQELDCITSTHRGHGHCIAKGA' A
#
# COMPACT_ATOMS: atom_id res chain seq x y z
N MET A 1 -6.33 -8.77 1.43
CA MET A 1 -6.53 -7.62 0.51
C MET A 1 -7.29 -6.48 1.18
N GLU A 2 -8.29 -6.77 2.02
CA GLU A 2 -9.11 -5.74 2.68
C GLU A 2 -8.31 -4.66 3.45
N LEU A 3 -7.26 -5.05 4.19
CA LEU A 3 -6.44 -4.07 4.93
C LEU A 3 -5.82 -3.02 4.00
N ILE A 4 -5.25 -3.45 2.87
CA ILE A 4 -4.66 -2.55 1.87
C ILE A 4 -5.73 -1.63 1.29
N ARG A 5 -6.89 -2.18 0.92
CA ARG A 5 -8.02 -1.39 0.39
C ARG A 5 -8.43 -0.29 1.38
N ARG A 6 -8.66 -0.66 2.64
CA ARG A 6 -9.09 0.27 3.69
C ARG A 6 -8.04 1.33 4.00
N PHE A 7 -6.76 0.96 3.98
CA PHE A 7 -5.67 1.90 4.15
C PHE A 7 -5.68 2.95 3.04
N GLU A 8 -5.78 2.52 1.78
CA GLU A 8 -5.75 3.43 0.63
C GLU A 8 -6.99 4.34 0.60
N GLU A 9 -8.19 3.82 0.87
CA GLU A 9 -9.41 4.64 1.01
C GLU A 9 -9.30 5.64 2.17
N GLY A 10 -8.70 5.22 3.30
CA GLY A 10 -8.45 6.10 4.44
C GLY A 10 -7.43 7.20 4.12
N ALA A 11 -6.37 6.86 3.38
CA ALA A 11 -5.37 7.80 2.91
C ALA A 11 -5.99 8.83 1.95
N GLU A 12 -6.80 8.37 0.99
CA GLU A 12 -7.56 9.24 0.07
C GLU A 12 -8.44 10.22 0.84
N GLN A 13 -9.21 9.73 1.81
CA GLN A 13 -10.07 10.57 2.64
C GLN A 13 -9.27 11.60 3.45
N ALA A 14 -8.12 11.21 4.00
CA ALA A 14 -7.25 12.13 4.74
C ALA A 14 -6.66 13.21 3.82
N TYR A 15 -6.28 12.85 2.60
CA TYR A 15 -5.84 13.81 1.58
C TYR A 15 -6.93 14.80 1.21
N MET A 16 -8.14 14.32 0.93
CA MET A 16 -9.28 15.15 0.56
C MET A 16 -9.68 16.13 1.67
N ARG A 17 -9.44 15.77 2.94
CA ARG A 17 -9.64 16.65 4.09
C ARG A 17 -8.47 17.62 4.35
N GLY A 18 -7.40 17.57 3.56
CA GLY A 18 -6.20 18.38 3.76
C GLY A 18 -5.37 17.97 4.99
N LEU A 19 -5.57 16.75 5.51
CA LEU A 19 -4.79 16.25 6.65
C LEU A 19 -3.44 15.67 6.21
N VAL A 20 -3.34 15.24 4.95
CA VAL A 20 -2.10 14.78 4.30
C VAL A 20 -1.78 15.75 3.17
N HIS A 21 -0.54 16.21 3.12
CA HIS A 21 -0.07 17.23 2.17
C HIS A 21 0.91 16.64 1.15
N GLY A 22 1.07 17.30 0.00
CA GLY A 22 1.99 16.88 -1.06
C GLY A 22 1.30 15.99 -2.10
N THR A 23 1.99 14.94 -2.53
CA THR A 23 1.49 13.99 -3.53
C THR A 23 1.04 12.70 -2.87
N MET A 24 -0.06 12.12 -3.37
CA MET A 24 -0.58 10.85 -2.90
C MET A 24 -0.81 9.92 -4.09
N HIS A 25 -0.24 8.72 -4.03
CA HIS A 25 -0.33 7.76 -5.10
C HIS A 25 -0.92 6.46 -4.58
N LEU A 26 -2.22 6.32 -4.78
CA LEU A 26 -2.99 5.17 -4.33
C LEU A 26 -2.77 3.96 -5.24
N SER A 27 -2.81 2.76 -4.66
CA SER A 27 -2.80 1.47 -5.37
C SER A 27 -4.16 0.74 -5.32
N ILE A 28 -5.26 1.48 -5.13
CA ILE A 28 -6.63 0.93 -5.16
C ILE A 28 -6.85 0.15 -6.46
N GLY A 29 -7.28 -1.10 -6.35
CA GLY A 29 -7.46 -2.03 -7.48
C GLY A 29 -6.22 -2.83 -7.85
N GLN A 30 -5.07 -2.59 -7.20
CA GLN A 30 -3.82 -3.32 -7.41
C GLN A 30 -3.41 -4.19 -6.21
N GLU A 31 -4.34 -4.46 -5.28
CA GLU A 31 -4.06 -5.18 -4.04
C GLU A 31 -3.56 -6.60 -4.29
N ALA A 32 -4.03 -7.22 -5.37
CA ALA A 32 -3.59 -8.55 -5.77
C ALA A 32 -2.09 -8.60 -6.11
N SER A 33 -1.52 -7.52 -6.67
CA SER A 33 -0.07 -7.44 -6.93
C SER A 33 0.71 -7.44 -5.62
N ALA A 34 0.31 -6.59 -4.68
CA ALA A 34 1.01 -6.46 -3.40
C ALA A 34 0.88 -7.72 -2.54
N VAL A 35 -0.34 -8.27 -2.39
CA VAL A 35 -0.58 -9.49 -1.62
C VAL A 35 0.07 -10.69 -2.30
N GLY A 36 -0.07 -10.83 -3.62
CA GLY A 36 0.49 -11.94 -4.37
C GLY A 36 2.01 -12.02 -4.23
N VAL A 37 2.72 -10.89 -4.27
CA VAL A 37 4.16 -10.88 -3.97
C VAL A 37 4.40 -11.15 -2.49
N GLY A 38 3.75 -10.40 -1.59
CA GLY A 38 4.00 -10.45 -0.14
C GLY A 38 3.88 -11.83 0.50
N ILE A 39 2.86 -12.62 0.12
CA ILE A 39 2.66 -13.98 0.67
C ILE A 39 3.73 -14.99 0.26
N ASN A 40 4.53 -14.68 -0.77
CA ASN A 40 5.59 -15.54 -1.27
C ASN A 40 6.99 -15.12 -0.78
N LEU A 41 7.10 -13.98 -0.07
CA LEU A 41 8.37 -13.50 0.46
C LEU A 41 8.70 -14.19 1.78
N GLN A 42 9.97 -14.48 1.98
CA GLN A 42 10.53 -14.84 3.27
C GLN A 42 10.85 -13.60 4.10
N GLU A 43 11.10 -13.81 5.39
CA GLU A 43 11.41 -12.73 6.34
C GLU A 43 12.60 -11.87 5.86
N LEU A 44 13.67 -12.52 5.41
CA LEU A 44 14.91 -11.86 4.96
C LEU A 44 14.85 -11.33 3.51
N ASP A 45 13.78 -11.59 2.77
CA ASP A 45 13.66 -11.07 1.41
C ASP A 45 13.39 -9.57 1.42
N CYS A 46 14.14 -8.85 0.59
CA CYS A 46 14.00 -7.42 0.39
C CYS A 46 13.06 -7.13 -0.78
N ILE A 47 12.25 -6.09 -0.63
CA ILE A 47 11.46 -5.52 -1.71
C ILE A 47 11.72 -4.03 -1.84
N THR A 48 11.55 -3.53 -3.06
CA THR A 48 11.50 -2.10 -3.35
C THR A 48 10.17 -1.78 -4.03
N SER A 49 9.78 -0.52 -3.97
CA SER A 49 8.59 0.01 -4.62
C SER A 49 8.89 1.39 -5.19
N THR A 50 8.10 1.80 -6.18
CA THR A 50 8.10 3.18 -6.65
C THR A 50 7.14 4.01 -5.78
N HIS A 51 6.51 5.04 -6.35
CA HIS A 51 5.66 5.98 -5.62
C HIS A 51 4.32 5.38 -5.13
N ARG A 52 3.92 4.16 -5.56
CA ARG A 52 2.69 3.45 -5.11
C ARG A 52 3.01 2.29 -4.15
N GLY A 53 3.81 2.56 -3.13
CA GLY A 53 4.37 1.52 -2.26
C GLY A 53 3.47 1.03 -1.12
N HIS A 54 2.36 1.71 -0.80
CA HIS A 54 1.58 1.44 0.43
C HIS A 54 1.18 -0.03 0.55
N GLY A 55 0.57 -0.59 -0.49
CA GLY A 55 0.16 -1.98 -0.52
C GLY A 55 1.32 -2.95 -0.31
N HIS A 56 2.48 -2.70 -0.94
CA HIS A 56 3.67 -3.55 -0.80
C HIS A 56 4.25 -3.50 0.62
N CYS A 57 4.30 -2.32 1.25
CA CYS A 57 4.74 -2.18 2.63
C CYS A 57 3.85 -2.96 3.60
N ILE A 58 2.53 -2.81 3.45
CA ILE A 58 1.54 -3.53 4.28
C ILE A 58 1.65 -5.05 4.03
N ALA A 59 1.77 -5.48 2.77
CA ALA A 59 1.90 -6.90 2.44
C ALA A 59 3.19 -7.54 2.96
N LYS A 60 4.27 -6.75 3.17
CA LYS A 60 5.52 -7.19 3.78
C LYS A 60 5.46 -7.23 5.32
N GLY A 61 4.37 -6.75 5.93
CA GLY A 61 4.12 -6.85 7.37
C GLY A 61 4.40 -5.59 8.18
N ALA A 62 4.35 -4.40 7.56
CA ALA A 62 4.38 -3.12 8.27
C ALA A 62 3.16 -2.90 9.17
#